data_AF-A0A517MSD4-F1
#
_entry.id   AF-A0A517MSD4-F1
#
_cell.length_a   1.000
_cell.length_b   1.000
_cell.length_c   1.000
_cell.angle_alpha   90.00
_cell.angle_beta   90.00
_cell.angle_gamma   90.00
#
_symmetry.space_group_name_H-M   'P 1'
#
loop_
_entity.id
_entity.type
_entity.pdbx_description
1 polymer ?
#
loop_
_entity_poly.entity_id
_entity_poly.type
_entity_poly.pdbx_seq_one_letter_code
_entity_poly.pdbx_strand_id
1 'polypeptide(L)'
;MGVDITFFAEQCLPSGEWAIVGELVSNADYFPDDPDSANEPELVPPSLDIPRCSPLFAILANVNNSRTAEPYESIAQPRGIPDDATSETRAWFSAWESAFAASWLTLNEIDNFNWNRVTQQYGNVDSRAAHLFENNPLGFPFDKWPSGLQVSYSVSPTDTGNARWRATNAESAGFKWFREMLVPYENLDMVRFIFWFDH
;
A
#
# COMPACT_ATOMS: atom_id res chain seq x y z
N MET A 1 -2.21 -10.06 -13.30
CA MET A 1 -3.25 -9.70 -12.32
C MET A 1 -2.70 -8.63 -11.41
N GLY A 2 -3.56 -7.75 -10.92
CA GLY A 2 -3.17 -6.67 -10.02
C GLY A 2 -2.81 -7.24 -8.64
N VAL A 3 -2.39 -6.37 -7.74
CA VAL A 3 -2.54 -6.62 -6.31
C VAL A 3 -3.23 -5.39 -5.78
N ASP A 4 -4.32 -5.58 -5.05
CA ASP A 4 -5.05 -4.55 -4.32
C ASP A 4 -4.76 -4.68 -2.82
N ILE A 5 -5.20 -3.68 -2.06
CA ILE A 5 -5.04 -3.67 -0.61
C ILE A 5 -6.34 -3.15 0.02
N THR A 6 -6.84 -3.90 0.99
CA THR A 6 -7.84 -3.41 1.94
C THR A 6 -7.09 -2.82 3.13
N PHE A 7 -7.40 -1.58 3.51
CA PHE A 7 -6.65 -0.85 4.53
C PHE A 7 -7.61 0.06 5.32
N PHE A 8 -7.71 -0.11 6.64
CA PHE A 8 -8.58 0.69 7.50
C PHE A 8 -7.97 0.84 8.89
N ALA A 9 -8.62 1.61 9.77
CA ALA A 9 -8.07 1.93 11.09
C ALA A 9 -8.98 1.46 12.24
N GLU A 10 -8.33 1.02 13.31
CA GLU A 10 -8.93 0.88 14.63
C GLU A 10 -8.21 1.80 15.61
N GLN A 11 -8.95 2.35 16.58
CA GLN A 11 -8.41 3.11 17.71
C GLN A 11 -8.65 2.36 19.01
N CYS A 12 -7.71 2.45 19.93
CA CYS A 12 -7.91 1.96 21.28
C CYS A 12 -8.60 3.05 22.12
N LEU A 13 -9.71 2.68 22.74
CA LEU A 13 -10.50 3.53 23.60
C LEU A 13 -9.86 3.64 25.01
N PRO A 14 -10.24 4.64 25.83
CA PRO A 14 -9.79 4.72 27.22
C PRO A 14 -10.11 3.48 28.07
N SER A 15 -11.08 2.66 27.66
CA SER A 15 -11.40 1.36 28.28
C SER A 15 -10.35 0.28 28.02
N GLY A 16 -9.46 0.48 27.05
CA GLY A 16 -8.51 -0.54 26.55
C GLY A 16 -9.07 -1.42 25.43
N GLU A 17 -10.32 -1.19 25.01
CA GLU A 17 -10.95 -1.91 23.89
C GLU A 17 -10.65 -1.21 22.56
N TRP A 18 -10.52 -2.00 21.49
CA TRP A 18 -10.38 -1.47 20.13
C TRP A 18 -11.75 -1.21 19.52
N ALA A 19 -11.85 -0.12 18.76
CA ALA A 19 -13.03 0.23 17.98
C ALA A 19 -12.61 0.68 16.58
N ILE A 20 -13.44 0.39 15.59
CA ILE A 20 -13.26 0.90 14.22
C ILE A 20 -13.31 2.42 14.23
N VAL A 21 -12.41 3.06 13.48
CA VAL A 21 -12.45 4.51 13.31
C VAL A 21 -13.42 4.86 12.18
N GLY A 22 -14.48 5.60 12.53
CA GLY A 22 -15.55 5.97 11.61
C GLY A 22 -16.80 5.09 11.78
N GLU A 23 -17.81 5.34 10.94
CA GLU A 23 -19.00 4.50 10.87
C GLU A 23 -18.77 3.34 9.90
N LEU A 24 -19.34 2.18 10.20
CA LEU A 24 -19.38 1.08 9.24
C LEU A 24 -20.14 1.51 7.99
N VAL A 25 -19.71 1.01 6.84
CA VAL A 25 -20.31 1.31 5.54
C VAL A 25 -20.89 0.04 4.93
N SER A 26 -21.87 0.20 4.04
CA SER A 26 -22.42 -0.93 3.28
C SER A 26 -21.33 -1.62 2.46
N ASN A 27 -21.25 -2.94 2.58
CA ASN A 27 -20.39 -3.74 1.72
C ASN A 27 -20.96 -3.75 0.30
N ALA A 28 -20.16 -3.32 -0.67
CA ALA A 28 -20.57 -3.24 -2.08
C ALA A 28 -20.76 -4.63 -2.73
N ASP A 29 -20.12 -5.65 -2.14
CA ASP A 29 -20.14 -7.03 -2.62
C ASP A 29 -21.22 -7.88 -1.92
N TYR A 30 -21.92 -7.31 -0.93
CA TYR A 30 -23.03 -7.97 -0.25
C TYR A 30 -24.34 -7.86 -1.07
N PHE A 31 -24.86 -9.01 -1.51
CA PHE A 31 -26.12 -9.11 -2.24
C PHE A 31 -27.09 -10.06 -1.51
N PRO A 32 -28.10 -9.57 -0.79
CA PRO A 32 -28.92 -10.41 0.10
C PRO A 32 -29.66 -11.56 -0.62
N ASP A 33 -29.87 -11.45 -1.92
CA ASP A 33 -30.50 -12.48 -2.77
C ASP A 33 -29.49 -13.41 -3.45
N ASP A 34 -28.19 -13.17 -3.31
CA ASP A 34 -27.12 -14.00 -3.87
C ASP A 34 -26.59 -14.99 -2.82
N PRO A 35 -26.80 -16.31 -3.00
CA PRO A 35 -26.31 -17.32 -2.07
C PRO A 35 -24.78 -17.35 -1.95
N ASP A 36 -24.04 -16.87 -2.96
CA ASP A 36 -22.57 -16.83 -2.92
C ASP A 36 -22.08 -15.71 -1.98
N SER A 37 -22.89 -14.68 -1.73
CA SER A 37 -22.59 -13.60 -0.79
C SER A 37 -23.06 -13.87 0.66
N ALA A 38 -23.65 -15.04 0.93
CA ALA A 38 -24.26 -15.36 2.22
C ALA A 38 -23.28 -15.33 3.42
N ASN A 39 -21.97 -15.42 3.14
CA ASN A 39 -20.90 -15.33 4.14
C ASN A 39 -20.27 -13.94 4.24
N GLU A 40 -20.67 -13.00 3.37
CA GLU A 40 -20.17 -11.63 3.41
C GLU A 40 -20.94 -10.79 4.44
N PRO A 41 -20.26 -9.94 5.22
CA PRO A 41 -20.94 -9.03 6.12
C PRO A 41 -21.66 -7.93 5.33
N GLU A 42 -22.87 -7.56 5.79
CA GLU A 42 -23.64 -6.43 5.22
C GLU A 42 -22.92 -5.09 5.40
N LEU A 43 -22.21 -4.94 6.51
CA LEU A 43 -21.48 -3.73 6.89
C LEU A 43 -20.01 -4.05 7.12
N VAL A 44 -19.12 -3.18 6.63
CA VAL A 44 -17.67 -3.31 6.75
C VAL A 44 -17.02 -2.03 7.29
N PRO A 45 -15.83 -2.14 7.91
CA PRO A 45 -15.04 -0.96 8.24
C PRO A 45 -14.79 -0.07 7.00
N PRO A 46 -14.73 1.27 7.17
CA PRO A 46 -14.46 2.17 6.06
C PRO A 46 -13.00 2.03 5.59
N SER A 47 -12.81 1.50 4.39
CA SER A 47 -11.49 1.39 3.75
C SER A 47 -10.95 2.74 3.29
N LEU A 48 -9.64 2.91 3.46
CA LEU A 48 -8.84 3.93 2.79
C LEU A 48 -8.59 3.50 1.35
N ASP A 49 -8.81 4.41 0.40
CA ASP A 49 -8.56 4.16 -1.02
C ASP A 49 -7.05 4.22 -1.30
N ILE A 50 -6.40 3.05 -1.25
CA ILE A 50 -4.97 2.93 -1.54
C ILE A 50 -4.74 2.52 -3.00
N PRO A 51 -4.09 3.36 -3.83
CA PRO A 51 -3.79 3.01 -5.20
C PRO A 51 -2.76 1.87 -5.21
N ARG A 52 -2.79 1.08 -6.28
CA ARG A 52 -1.82 0.01 -6.52
C ARG A 52 -0.40 0.56 -6.60
N CYS A 53 0.34 0.45 -5.50
CA CYS A 53 1.70 0.95 -5.36
C CYS A 53 2.60 -0.15 -4.79
N SER A 54 3.23 -0.92 -5.66
CA SER A 54 4.09 -2.05 -5.23
C SER A 54 5.19 -1.67 -4.24
N PRO A 55 5.88 -0.50 -4.37
CA PRO A 55 6.83 -0.07 -3.35
C PRO A 55 6.20 0.15 -1.97
N LEU A 56 5.01 0.76 -1.91
CA LEU A 56 4.29 0.94 -0.64
C LEU A 56 3.94 -0.42 -0.05
N PHE A 57 3.46 -1.37 -0.84
CA PHE A 57 3.09 -2.70 -0.36
C PHE A 57 4.30 -3.50 0.16
N ALA A 58 5.44 -3.36 -0.52
CA ALA A 58 6.71 -3.93 -0.09
C ALA A 58 7.18 -3.32 1.25
N ILE A 59 7.03 -2.01 1.43
CA ILE A 59 7.36 -1.32 2.68
C ILE A 59 6.38 -1.68 3.81
N LEU A 60 5.08 -1.79 3.54
CA LEU A 60 4.09 -2.11 4.57
C LEU A 60 4.22 -3.55 5.08
N ALA A 61 4.40 -4.53 4.17
CA ALA A 61 4.30 -5.95 4.52
C ALA A 61 5.16 -6.88 3.64
N ASN A 62 6.21 -6.37 3.00
CA ASN A 62 7.13 -7.15 2.17
C ASN A 62 6.45 -7.82 0.95
N VAL A 63 5.32 -7.28 0.50
CA VAL A 63 4.56 -7.78 -0.66
C VAL A 63 5.16 -7.27 -1.97
N ASN A 64 5.33 -8.15 -2.96
CA ASN A 64 5.91 -7.83 -4.28
C ASN A 64 7.33 -7.23 -4.25
N ASN A 65 8.10 -7.49 -3.19
CA ASN A 65 9.42 -6.89 -2.96
C ASN A 65 10.57 -7.46 -3.82
N SER A 66 10.28 -8.36 -4.75
CA SER A 66 11.27 -8.97 -5.65
C SER A 66 11.46 -8.22 -6.98
N ARG A 67 10.69 -7.15 -7.22
CA ARG A 67 10.68 -6.43 -8.50
C ARG A 67 11.65 -5.24 -8.58
N THR A 68 12.45 -5.00 -7.54
CA THR A 68 13.46 -3.93 -7.51
C THR A 68 14.88 -4.49 -7.55
N ALA A 69 15.85 -3.66 -7.95
CA ALA A 69 17.26 -4.05 -7.93
C ALA A 69 17.77 -4.27 -6.50
N GLU A 70 17.23 -3.51 -5.55
CA GLU A 70 17.44 -3.68 -4.12
C GLU A 70 16.08 -3.81 -3.44
N PRO A 71 15.82 -4.90 -2.68
CA PRO A 71 14.57 -5.04 -1.94
C PRO A 71 14.36 -3.88 -0.96
N TYR A 72 13.12 -3.42 -0.83
CA TYR A 72 12.70 -2.51 0.22
C TYR A 72 12.82 -3.19 1.59
N GLU A 73 13.10 -2.39 2.61
CA GLU A 73 12.90 -2.82 3.99
C GLU A 73 11.43 -2.64 4.32
N SER A 74 10.82 -3.67 4.92
CA SER A 74 9.45 -3.57 5.39
C SER A 74 9.43 -3.04 6.83
N ILE A 75 8.40 -2.26 7.17
CA ILE A 75 8.16 -1.77 8.53
C ILE A 75 8.00 -2.97 9.47
N ALA A 76 7.27 -4.00 9.01
CA ALA A 76 7.15 -5.28 9.67
C ALA A 76 6.97 -6.41 8.65
N GLN A 77 7.19 -7.65 9.08
CA GLN A 77 6.66 -8.81 8.36
C GLN A 77 5.15 -8.94 8.64
N PRO A 78 4.36 -9.57 7.75
CA PRO A 78 2.93 -9.79 7.97
C PRO A 78 2.65 -10.45 9.33
N ARG A 79 1.81 -9.81 10.15
CA ARG A 79 1.48 -10.25 11.51
C ARG A 79 0.17 -11.04 11.62
N GLY A 80 -0.58 -11.15 10.52
CA GLY A 80 -1.98 -11.56 10.54
C GLY A 80 -2.90 -10.45 11.05
N ILE A 81 -4.15 -10.81 11.33
CA ILE A 81 -5.10 -9.95 12.03
C ILE A 81 -4.78 -9.94 13.54
N PRO A 82 -4.85 -8.79 14.23
CA PRO A 82 -4.64 -8.74 15.69
C PRO A 82 -5.54 -9.70 16.48
N ASP A 83 -5.05 -10.27 17.58
CA ASP A 83 -5.82 -11.14 18.49
C ASP A 83 -6.93 -10.40 19.26
N ASP A 84 -6.86 -9.08 19.33
CA ASP A 84 -7.82 -8.16 19.92
C ASP A 84 -8.52 -7.29 18.86
N ALA A 85 -8.52 -7.72 17.60
CA ALA A 85 -9.31 -7.08 16.54
C ALA A 85 -10.82 -7.15 16.84
N THR A 86 -11.54 -6.12 16.41
CA THR A 86 -13.00 -6.06 16.53
C THR A 86 -13.67 -7.24 15.81
N SER A 87 -14.89 -7.57 16.25
CA SER A 87 -15.70 -8.63 15.61
C SER A 87 -15.93 -8.37 14.12
N GLU A 88 -16.15 -7.11 13.78
CA GLU A 88 -16.40 -6.59 12.44
C GLU A 88 -15.17 -6.77 11.55
N THR A 89 -13.98 -6.43 12.05
CA THR A 89 -12.70 -6.71 11.37
C THR A 89 -12.52 -8.19 11.09
N ARG A 90 -12.80 -9.06 12.07
CA ARG A 90 -12.67 -10.51 11.91
C ARG A 90 -13.66 -11.04 10.89
N ALA A 91 -14.92 -10.63 10.99
CA ALA A 91 -15.97 -11.03 10.07
C ALA A 91 -15.62 -10.62 8.63
N TRP A 92 -15.14 -9.39 8.43
CA TRP A 92 -14.73 -8.93 7.12
C TRP A 92 -13.56 -9.75 6.58
N PHE A 93 -12.48 -9.90 7.34
CA PHE A 93 -11.32 -10.69 6.90
C PHE A 93 -11.69 -12.14 6.57
N SER A 94 -12.55 -12.77 7.36
CA SER A 94 -13.00 -14.16 7.12
C SER A 94 -13.85 -14.33 5.86
N ALA A 95 -14.44 -13.26 5.33
CA ALA A 95 -15.18 -13.31 4.06
C ALA A 95 -14.25 -13.36 2.83
N TRP A 96 -12.97 -13.01 2.97
CA TRP A 96 -12.02 -13.01 1.85
C TRP A 96 -11.26 -14.33 1.72
N GLU A 97 -11.56 -15.11 0.69
CA GLU A 97 -10.82 -16.34 0.37
C GLU A 97 -9.43 -16.08 -0.25
N SER A 98 -9.29 -14.96 -0.96
CA SER A 98 -8.06 -14.58 -1.67
C SER A 98 -7.13 -13.68 -0.85
N ALA A 99 -7.54 -13.25 0.35
CA ALA A 99 -6.76 -12.36 1.17
C ALA A 99 -5.44 -13.01 1.61
N PHE A 100 -4.34 -12.28 1.44
CA PHE A 100 -3.01 -12.71 1.84
C PHE A 100 -2.22 -11.58 2.49
N ALA A 101 -1.13 -11.97 3.17
CA ALA A 101 -0.22 -11.06 3.85
C ALA A 101 -0.92 -10.04 4.78
N ALA A 102 -2.00 -10.48 5.43
CA ALA A 102 -2.69 -9.70 6.44
C ALA A 102 -1.71 -9.25 7.52
N SER A 103 -1.83 -7.99 7.92
CA SER A 103 -0.95 -7.37 8.89
C SER A 103 -1.62 -6.17 9.53
N TRP A 104 -0.92 -5.59 10.49
CA TRP A 104 -1.30 -4.33 11.11
C TRP A 104 -0.06 -3.56 11.53
N LEU A 105 -0.16 -2.24 11.49
CA LEU A 105 0.89 -1.30 11.88
C LEU A 105 0.29 -0.17 12.69
N THR A 106 0.94 0.24 13.77
CA THR A 106 0.58 1.46 14.48
C THR A 106 0.99 2.70 13.67
N LEU A 107 0.30 3.83 13.88
CA LEU A 107 0.71 5.10 13.29
C LEU A 107 2.17 5.45 13.68
N ASN A 108 2.56 5.15 14.92
CA ASN A 108 3.91 5.36 15.40
C ASN A 108 4.97 4.50 14.67
N GLU A 109 4.67 3.26 14.28
CA GLU A 109 5.57 2.45 13.47
C GLU A 109 5.75 3.01 12.07
N ILE A 110 4.67 3.54 11.48
CA ILE A 110 4.71 4.21 10.17
C ILE A 110 5.56 5.49 10.27
N ASP A 111 5.39 6.27 11.32
CA ASP A 111 6.09 7.56 11.50
C ASP A 111 7.58 7.41 11.79
N ASN A 112 7.97 6.35 12.51
CA ASN A 112 9.36 6.08 12.85
C ASN A 112 10.11 5.28 11.76
N PHE A 113 9.45 4.87 10.68
CA PHE A 113 10.11 4.19 9.59
C PHE A 113 11.10 5.11 8.87
N ASN A 114 12.23 4.56 8.41
CA ASN A 114 13.25 5.33 7.69
C ASN A 114 12.82 5.59 6.23
N TRP A 115 11.91 6.54 6.05
CA TRP A 115 11.42 6.99 4.75
C TRP A 115 12.49 7.64 3.86
N ASN A 116 13.60 8.09 4.45
CA ASN A 116 14.72 8.72 3.74
C ASN A 116 15.79 7.72 3.26
N ARG A 117 15.64 6.43 3.57
CA ARG A 117 16.55 5.39 3.04
C ARG A 117 16.50 5.41 1.52
N VAL A 118 17.67 5.59 0.91
CA VAL A 118 17.83 5.56 -0.54
C VAL A 118 18.06 4.13 -1.01
N THR A 119 17.33 3.72 -2.04
CA THR A 119 17.46 2.43 -2.70
C THR A 119 17.64 2.59 -4.21
N GLN A 120 18.32 1.64 -4.83
CA GLN A 120 18.45 1.61 -6.28
C GLN A 120 17.20 1.02 -6.94
N GLN A 121 16.64 1.79 -7.86
CA GLN A 121 15.52 1.44 -8.70
C GLN A 121 15.99 1.01 -10.09
N TYR A 122 15.17 0.21 -10.76
CA TYR A 122 15.44 -0.27 -12.10
C TYR A 122 14.12 -0.43 -12.86
N GLY A 123 14.16 -0.14 -14.15
CA GLY A 123 13.04 -0.38 -15.05
C GLY A 123 13.43 -0.20 -16.50
N ASN A 124 12.50 -0.53 -17.39
CA ASN A 124 12.62 -0.19 -18.80
C ASN A 124 11.88 1.12 -19.05
N VAL A 125 12.51 2.01 -19.80
CA VAL A 125 11.90 3.26 -20.27
C VAL A 125 12.00 3.34 -21.79
N ASP A 126 11.26 4.24 -22.41
CA ASP A 126 11.43 4.56 -23.83
C ASP A 126 12.86 5.05 -24.10
N SER A 127 13.48 4.56 -25.18
CA SER A 127 14.87 4.87 -25.53
C SER A 127 15.18 6.37 -25.58
N ARG A 128 14.19 7.19 -25.98
CA ARG A 128 14.31 8.66 -26.06
C ARG A 128 14.52 9.32 -24.70
N ALA A 129 14.11 8.65 -23.61
CA ALA A 129 14.28 9.11 -22.25
C ALA A 129 15.44 8.41 -21.50
N ALA A 130 16.03 7.34 -22.05
CA ALA A 130 17.03 6.53 -21.37
C ALA A 130 18.26 7.32 -20.92
N HIS A 131 18.71 8.29 -21.73
CA HIS A 131 19.83 9.18 -21.42
C HIS A 131 19.62 10.00 -20.12
N LEU A 132 18.37 10.22 -19.70
CA LEU A 132 18.06 10.95 -18.46
C LEU A 132 18.47 10.16 -17.20
N PHE A 133 18.70 8.86 -17.34
CA PHE A 133 19.10 7.95 -16.26
C PHE A 133 20.61 7.68 -16.24
N GLU A 134 21.38 8.32 -17.13
CA GLU A 134 22.83 8.25 -17.10
C GLU A 134 23.36 8.73 -15.73
N ASN A 135 24.37 8.02 -15.22
CA ASN A 135 24.97 8.26 -13.90
C ASN A 135 24.07 8.01 -12.68
N ASN A 136 22.96 7.28 -12.84
CA ASN A 136 22.12 6.82 -11.73
C ASN A 136 21.65 7.98 -10.81
N PRO A 137 20.85 8.91 -11.36
CA PRO A 137 20.45 10.13 -10.66
C PRO A 137 19.63 9.83 -9.40
N LEU A 138 19.57 10.79 -8.48
CA LEU A 138 18.63 10.76 -7.36
C LEU A 138 17.30 11.37 -7.81
N GLY A 139 16.21 10.66 -7.54
CA GLY A 139 14.86 11.00 -7.98
C GLY A 139 14.57 10.58 -9.42
N PHE A 140 13.28 10.50 -9.75
CA PHE A 140 12.85 10.30 -11.13
C PHE A 140 12.89 11.65 -11.88
N PRO A 141 13.43 11.71 -13.11
CA PRO A 141 13.68 12.97 -13.82
C PRO A 141 12.42 13.57 -14.49
N PHE A 142 11.33 13.76 -13.72
CA PHE A 142 10.05 14.26 -14.23
C PHE A 142 10.17 15.60 -14.96
N ASP A 143 10.93 16.54 -14.42
CA ASP A 143 11.08 17.89 -15.00
C ASP A 143 11.80 17.91 -16.35
N LYS A 144 12.55 16.84 -16.66
CA LYS A 144 13.28 16.68 -17.92
C LYS A 144 12.61 15.67 -18.84
N TRP A 145 11.47 15.12 -18.43
CA TRP A 145 10.79 14.08 -19.18
C TRP A 145 10.26 14.64 -20.52
N PRO A 146 10.49 13.95 -21.66
CA PRO A 146 10.02 14.44 -22.95
C PRO A 146 8.50 14.65 -23.00
N SER A 147 8.07 15.83 -23.45
CA SER A 147 6.65 16.14 -23.60
C SER A 147 5.95 15.16 -24.55
N GLY A 148 4.75 14.70 -24.18
CA GLY A 148 3.97 13.75 -24.97
C GLY A 148 4.43 12.29 -24.86
N LEU A 149 5.48 12.02 -24.07
CA LEU A 149 5.94 10.66 -23.78
C LEU A 149 5.30 10.14 -22.49
N GLN A 150 4.59 9.02 -22.57
CA GLN A 150 4.02 8.38 -21.38
C GLN A 150 5.14 7.80 -20.50
N VAL A 151 5.08 8.04 -19.19
CA VAL A 151 5.88 7.29 -18.22
C VAL A 151 5.27 5.90 -18.09
N SER A 152 5.99 4.87 -18.53
CA SER A 152 5.58 3.48 -18.38
C SER A 152 6.81 2.60 -18.15
N TYR A 153 6.73 1.77 -17.12
CA TYR A 153 7.78 0.81 -16.75
C TYR A 153 7.57 -0.57 -17.38
N SER A 154 6.49 -0.77 -18.14
CA SER A 154 6.01 -2.09 -18.60
C SER A 154 6.04 -2.26 -20.13
N VAL A 155 6.77 -1.43 -20.85
CA VAL A 155 6.71 -1.43 -22.32
C VAL A 155 7.52 -2.61 -22.90
N SER A 156 6.89 -3.37 -23.80
CA SER A 156 7.54 -4.35 -24.68
C SER A 156 6.83 -4.36 -26.04
N PRO A 157 7.52 -4.48 -27.20
CA PRO A 157 8.81 -3.87 -27.57
C PRO A 157 8.71 -3.12 -28.92
N THR A 158 9.58 -2.15 -29.26
CA THR A 158 10.86 -2.41 -29.97
C THR A 158 12.02 -1.47 -29.61
N ASP A 159 11.82 -0.40 -28.84
CA ASP A 159 12.85 0.61 -28.58
C ASP A 159 12.84 1.07 -27.10
N THR A 160 13.33 0.21 -26.22
CA THR A 160 13.44 0.49 -24.79
C THR A 160 14.90 0.60 -24.34
N GLY A 161 15.17 1.50 -23.41
CA GLY A 161 16.44 1.63 -22.71
C GLY A 161 16.32 1.19 -21.25
N ASN A 162 17.38 0.58 -20.72
CA ASN A 162 17.48 0.27 -19.29
C ASN A 162 17.67 1.56 -18.50
N ALA A 163 16.79 1.81 -17.54
CA ALA A 163 16.90 2.93 -16.60
C ALA A 163 17.32 2.42 -15.22
N ARG A 164 18.23 3.16 -14.58
CA ARG A 164 18.55 3.03 -13.17
C ARG A 164 18.54 4.42 -12.54
N TRP A 165 17.91 4.53 -11.39
CA TRP A 165 17.94 5.74 -10.58
C TRP A 165 17.93 5.35 -9.11
N ARG A 166 18.19 6.31 -8.25
CA ARG A 166 18.10 6.18 -6.80
C ARG A 166 16.85 6.92 -6.35
N ALA A 167 16.11 6.35 -5.42
CA ALA A 167 14.96 7.01 -4.82
C ALA A 167 14.93 6.71 -3.32
N THR A 168 14.43 7.66 -2.55
CA THR A 168 14.07 7.42 -1.16
C THR A 168 12.86 6.50 -1.08
N ASN A 169 12.70 5.78 0.02
CA ASN A 169 11.47 5.02 0.30
C ASN A 169 10.22 5.92 0.19
N ALA A 170 10.31 7.18 0.64
CA ALA A 170 9.25 8.16 0.53
C ALA A 170 8.82 8.42 -0.93
N GLU A 171 9.80 8.68 -1.82
CA GLU A 171 9.53 8.94 -3.24
C GLU A 171 8.94 7.70 -3.92
N SER A 172 9.53 6.53 -3.68
CA SER A 172 9.07 5.28 -4.30
C SER A 172 7.65 4.89 -3.88
N ALA A 173 7.31 5.10 -2.60
CA ALA A 173 6.01 4.72 -2.04
C ALA A 173 4.91 5.77 -2.24
N GLY A 174 5.20 6.92 -2.85
CA GLY A 174 4.25 8.03 -2.91
C GLY A 174 3.89 8.56 -1.53
N PHE A 175 4.85 8.59 -0.60
CA PHE A 175 4.61 8.83 0.83
C PHE A 175 3.92 10.15 1.14
N LYS A 176 4.09 11.19 0.31
CA LYS A 176 3.36 12.46 0.49
C LYS A 176 1.85 12.25 0.48
N TRP A 177 1.35 11.58 -0.55
CA TRP A 177 -0.07 11.26 -0.68
C TRP A 177 -0.50 10.28 0.42
N PHE A 178 0.32 9.25 0.69
CA PHE A 178 0.02 8.29 1.75
C PHE A 178 -0.12 9.00 3.10
N ARG A 179 0.78 9.94 3.41
CA ARG A 179 0.76 10.73 4.64
C ARG A 179 -0.47 11.60 4.75
N GLU A 180 -0.88 12.27 3.67
CA GLU A 180 -2.09 13.11 3.65
C GLU A 180 -3.34 12.33 4.08
N MET A 181 -3.43 11.04 3.74
CA MET A 181 -4.54 10.19 4.21
C MET A 181 -4.45 9.80 5.68
N LEU A 182 -3.25 9.81 6.28
CA LEU A 182 -3.08 9.44 7.69
C LEU A 182 -3.35 10.62 8.63
N VAL A 183 -3.35 11.86 8.11
CA VAL A 183 -3.61 13.09 8.89
C VAL A 183 -4.86 13.03 9.77
N PRO A 184 -6.02 12.51 9.32
CA PRO A 184 -7.22 12.43 10.16
C PRO A 184 -7.04 11.61 11.44
N TYR A 185 -6.04 10.72 11.50
CA TYR A 185 -5.79 9.81 12.62
C TYR A 185 -4.72 10.33 13.59
N GLU A 186 -4.02 11.43 13.28
CA GLU A 186 -2.90 11.94 14.09
C GLU A 186 -3.33 12.44 15.48
N ASN A 187 -4.60 12.83 15.65
CA ASN A 187 -5.12 13.33 16.93
C ASN A 187 -5.70 12.23 17.83
N LEU A 188 -5.58 10.96 17.41
CA LEU A 188 -6.08 9.81 18.17
C LEU A 188 -4.91 9.21 18.96
N ASP A 189 -5.16 8.83 20.22
CA ASP A 189 -4.10 8.41 21.15
C ASP A 189 -3.33 7.17 20.66
N MET A 190 -4.05 6.09 20.33
CA MET A 190 -3.46 4.83 19.89
C MET A 190 -4.25 4.25 18.73
N VAL A 191 -3.70 4.43 17.52
CA VAL A 191 -4.28 3.95 16.27
C VAL A 191 -3.41 2.85 15.69
N ARG A 192 -4.08 1.82 15.17
CA ARG A 192 -3.49 0.84 14.27
C ARG A 192 -4.24 0.83 12.95
N PHE A 193 -3.49 0.64 11.89
CA PHE A 193 -4.01 0.35 10.58
C PHE A 193 -3.94 -1.15 10.35
N ILE A 194 -5.06 -1.74 9.97
CA ILE A 194 -5.19 -3.17 9.65
C ILE A 194 -5.36 -3.25 8.15
N PHE A 195 -4.65 -4.20 7.54
CA PHE A 195 -4.67 -4.35 6.09
C PHE A 195 -4.34 -5.77 5.63
N TRP A 196 -4.78 -6.09 4.43
CA TRP A 196 -4.43 -7.30 3.69
C TRP A 196 -4.47 -7.03 2.19
N PHE A 197 -3.95 -7.97 1.42
CA PHE A 197 -3.83 -7.85 -0.03
C PHE A 197 -4.64 -8.92 -0.73
N ASP A 198 -5.06 -8.64 -1.95
CA ASP A 198 -5.81 -9.55 -2.82
C ASP A 198 -5.42 -9.31 -4.30
N HIS A 199 -5.92 -10.14 -5.23
CA HIS A 199 -5.42 -10.28 -6.61
C HIS A 199 -6.39 -9.85 -7.72
#